data_AF-A0A5B9QAS8-F1
#
_entry.id   AF-A0A5B9QAS8-F1
#
_cell.length_a   1.000
_cell.length_b   1.000
_cell.length_c   1.000
_cell.angle_alpha   90.00
_cell.angle_beta   90.00
_cell.angle_gamma   90.00
#
_symmetry.space_group_name_H-M   'P 1'
#
loop_
_entity.id
_entity.type
_entity.pdbx_description
1 polymer ?
#
loop_
_entity_poly.entity_id
_entity_poly.type
_entity_poly.pdbx_seq_one_letter_code
_entity_poly.pdbx_strand_id
1 'polypeptide(L)'
;MSTPLSPTRLFQCDGCRATLPYDPAKAGKKVRCGGCGRILLIPNLADFESPPEKATPNVPRHIEFWCRVCDTRLVARSIDAGKRAKCPDCGAKNQVPQPVVPKAREEPPAMHGQQYGVWEVNKAPLSEDLRAKQPQLFPVYCRVCDTLMYAQPKHAGASLKCPDCGGLTVVKAPPPPEVKKSVLVPDGEEYQLIPEEVVRERPIRDDLVRIQEKARLDAETAARKREEERPKMPQWPTFQGVSPMLVRDPVPTWWVGLSAGSMATLGLLLASFTSGVGVTQIFALMCRIFACIGLLLVSGPLSAICCAIVAESSDGHKKLHAQPSFFFINCFPELFHIIVPLAVSLTPAMAMLALLPWQIGAVAAAGSLLVVYPVLLLSTFQEGTPMGVISPRIWGSVFKRPLHWLLFWGESTFLWALVGVTVVLMLRQAPNWPLATVPIALAGALVYFRVLGRFAWWLAESLPEED
;
A
#
# COMPACT_ATOMS: atom_id res chain seq x y z
N MET A 1 6.05 -10.27 -33.67
CA MET A 1 4.89 -11.15 -33.42
C MET A 1 5.24 -12.02 -32.22
N SER A 2 4.76 -11.65 -31.03
CA SER A 2 4.95 -12.40 -29.79
C SER A 2 3.94 -13.53 -29.72
N THR A 3 4.42 -14.77 -29.62
CA THR A 3 3.60 -15.96 -29.36
C THR A 3 2.88 -15.82 -28.01
N PRO A 4 1.58 -16.14 -27.92
CA PRO A 4 0.87 -16.10 -26.64
C PRO A 4 1.52 -17.09 -25.67
N LEU A 5 1.91 -16.60 -24.48
CA LEU A 5 2.44 -17.41 -23.39
C LEU A 5 1.40 -18.46 -22.98
N SER A 6 1.76 -19.74 -23.03
CA SER A 6 0.88 -20.81 -22.58
C SER A 6 0.58 -20.66 -21.06
N PRO A 7 -0.62 -21.03 -20.60
CA PRO A 7 -0.99 -20.90 -19.20
C PRO A 7 -0.09 -21.80 -18.34
N THR A 8 0.78 -21.17 -17.55
CA THR A 8 1.67 -21.85 -16.62
C THR A 8 0.84 -22.40 -15.44
N ARG A 9 0.93 -23.69 -15.14
CA ARG A 9 0.26 -24.32 -13.99
C ARG A 9 1.23 -24.50 -12.83
N LEU A 10 0.72 -24.60 -11.61
CA LEU A 10 1.51 -24.77 -10.39
C LEU A 10 1.26 -26.18 -9.81
N PHE A 11 2.31 -26.88 -9.37
CA PHE A 11 2.20 -28.11 -8.57
C PHE A 11 3.11 -28.02 -7.34
N GLN A 12 2.77 -28.72 -6.25
CA GLN A 12 3.55 -28.68 -5.01
C GLN A 12 4.56 -29.83 -4.94
N CYS A 13 5.75 -29.55 -4.44
CA CYS A 13 6.77 -30.57 -4.18
C CYS A 13 6.47 -31.38 -2.91
N ASP A 14 6.42 -32.70 -3.00
CA ASP A 14 6.18 -33.60 -1.85
C ASP A 14 7.27 -33.55 -0.76
N GLY A 15 8.45 -33.03 -1.10
CA GLY A 15 9.56 -32.89 -0.14
C GLY A 15 9.46 -31.62 0.70
N CYS A 16 9.45 -30.45 0.04
CA CYS A 16 9.54 -29.13 0.71
C CYS A 16 8.28 -28.28 0.61
N ARG A 17 7.23 -28.76 -0.06
CA ARG A 17 5.96 -28.05 -0.33
C ARG A 17 6.09 -26.77 -1.16
N ALA A 18 7.25 -26.51 -1.76
CA ALA A 18 7.41 -25.40 -2.70
C ALA A 18 6.48 -25.59 -3.91
N THR A 19 5.76 -24.53 -4.30
CA THR A 19 4.95 -24.48 -5.52
C THR A 19 5.85 -24.21 -6.71
N LEU A 20 5.91 -25.16 -7.64
CA LEU A 20 6.73 -25.11 -8.83
C LEU A 20 5.85 -24.81 -10.05
N PRO A 21 6.15 -23.76 -10.84
CA PRO A 21 5.53 -23.57 -12.14
C PRO A 21 5.99 -24.66 -13.10
N TYR A 22 5.07 -25.21 -13.87
CA TYR A 22 5.37 -26.15 -14.93
C TYR A 22 4.57 -25.88 -16.20
N ASP A 23 5.21 -26.23 -17.31
CA ASP A 23 4.63 -26.20 -18.64
C ASP A 23 3.86 -27.52 -18.87
N PRO A 24 2.56 -27.48 -19.25
CA PRO A 24 1.77 -28.66 -19.55
C PRO A 24 2.44 -29.61 -20.55
N ALA A 25 3.23 -29.09 -21.49
CA ALA A 25 3.98 -29.89 -22.47
C ALA A 25 5.08 -30.77 -21.84
N LYS A 26 5.39 -30.57 -20.55
CA LYS A 26 6.36 -31.35 -19.77
C LYS A 26 5.68 -32.32 -18.78
N ALA A 27 4.36 -32.48 -18.84
CA ALA A 27 3.65 -33.51 -18.07
C ALA A 27 4.29 -34.90 -18.29
N GLY A 28 4.44 -35.67 -17.21
CA GLY A 28 5.10 -36.99 -17.19
C GLY A 28 6.64 -36.94 -17.14
N LYS A 29 7.28 -35.78 -17.31
CA LYS A 29 8.75 -35.67 -17.25
C LYS A 29 9.25 -35.47 -15.83
N LYS A 30 10.47 -35.95 -15.56
CA LYS A 30 11.18 -35.74 -14.29
C LYS A 30 11.76 -34.32 -14.25
N VAL A 31 11.43 -33.56 -13.21
CA VAL A 31 11.99 -32.23 -12.94
C VAL A 31 12.56 -32.16 -11.54
N ARG A 32 13.62 -31.38 -11.37
CA ARG A 32 14.28 -31.21 -10.07
C ARG A 32 13.64 -30.02 -9.34
N CYS A 33 13.20 -30.22 -8.11
CA CYS A 33 12.65 -29.14 -7.28
C CYS A 33 13.74 -28.11 -6.97
N GLY A 34 13.47 -26.82 -7.25
CA GLY A 34 14.40 -25.74 -6.94
C GLY A 34 14.62 -25.50 -5.44
N GLY A 35 13.68 -25.93 -4.59
CA GLY A 35 13.78 -25.80 -3.13
C GLY A 35 14.65 -26.88 -2.49
N CYS A 36 14.30 -28.16 -2.68
CA CYS A 36 14.97 -29.28 -2.00
C CYS A 36 15.83 -30.17 -2.89
N GLY A 37 15.92 -29.89 -4.20
CA GLY A 37 16.71 -30.69 -5.13
C GLY A 37 16.17 -32.09 -5.46
N ARG A 38 15.04 -32.50 -4.86
CA ARG A 38 14.41 -33.80 -5.14
C ARG A 38 13.87 -33.84 -6.58
N ILE A 39 14.07 -34.97 -7.26
CA ILE A 39 13.53 -35.20 -8.60
C ILE A 39 12.08 -35.66 -8.45
N LEU A 40 11.15 -34.90 -9.02
CA LEU A 40 9.72 -35.14 -9.01
C LEU A 40 9.26 -35.48 -10.42
N LEU A 41 8.25 -36.35 -10.56
CA LEU A 41 7.56 -36.51 -11.83
C LEU A 41 6.49 -35.43 -11.92
N ILE A 42 6.45 -34.67 -13.01
CA ILE A 42 5.31 -33.77 -13.27
C ILE A 42 4.08 -34.67 -13.51
N PRO A 43 3.01 -34.53 -12.72
CA PRO A 43 1.85 -35.40 -12.85
C PRO A 43 1.17 -35.19 -14.20
N ASN A 44 0.68 -36.29 -14.81
CA ASN A 44 0.00 -36.21 -16.10
C ASN A 44 -1.42 -35.68 -15.88
N LEU A 45 -1.90 -34.83 -16.80
CA LEU A 45 -3.25 -34.26 -16.69
C LEU A 45 -4.34 -35.34 -16.71
N ALA A 46 -4.11 -36.43 -17.45
CA ALA A 46 -5.01 -37.58 -17.48
C ALA A 46 -5.13 -38.31 -16.14
N ASP A 47 -4.12 -38.21 -15.26
CA ASP A 47 -4.15 -38.85 -13.94
C ASP A 47 -5.10 -38.14 -12.96
N PHE A 48 -5.42 -36.86 -13.23
CA PHE A 48 -6.39 -36.08 -12.45
C PHE A 48 -7.83 -36.22 -12.95
N GLU A 49 -8.05 -36.83 -14.11
CA GLU A 49 -9.39 -37.16 -14.64
C GLU A 49 -9.88 -38.53 -14.15
N SER A 50 -9.56 -38.90 -12.91
CA SER A 50 -10.28 -39.99 -12.26
C SER A 50 -11.76 -39.59 -12.16
N PRO A 51 -12.72 -40.36 -12.70
CA PRO A 51 -14.14 -40.07 -12.49
C PRO A 51 -14.38 -39.98 -10.99
N PRO A 52 -15.13 -38.98 -10.49
CA PRO A 52 -15.20 -38.65 -9.09
C PRO A 52 -15.60 -39.89 -8.29
N GLU A 53 -14.63 -40.45 -7.58
CA GLU A 53 -14.84 -41.46 -6.56
C GLU A 53 -15.88 -40.87 -5.61
N LYS A 54 -17.06 -41.50 -5.51
CA LYS A 54 -18.22 -41.04 -4.74
C LYS A 54 -17.73 -40.49 -3.41
N ALA A 55 -17.68 -39.17 -3.30
CA ALA A 55 -17.12 -38.49 -2.16
C ALA A 55 -17.89 -38.92 -0.92
N THR A 56 -17.27 -39.75 -0.08
CA THR A 56 -17.76 -39.94 1.29
C THR A 56 -17.87 -38.54 1.90
N PRO A 57 -19.04 -38.18 2.46
CA PRO A 57 -19.33 -36.83 2.91
C PRO A 57 -18.21 -36.38 3.84
N ASN A 58 -17.51 -35.32 3.43
CA ASN A 58 -16.35 -34.79 4.11
C ASN A 58 -16.81 -34.15 5.44
N VAL A 59 -16.92 -34.97 6.48
CA VAL A 59 -17.25 -34.50 7.83
C VAL A 59 -16.04 -33.69 8.32
N PRO A 60 -16.21 -32.41 8.69
CA PRO A 60 -15.11 -31.59 9.14
C PRO A 60 -14.42 -32.23 10.35
N ARG A 61 -13.08 -32.28 10.35
CA ARG A 61 -12.29 -32.89 11.45
C ARG A 61 -12.48 -32.16 12.78
N HIS A 62 -12.80 -30.87 12.73
CA HIS A 62 -13.02 -30.01 13.89
C HIS A 62 -14.35 -29.26 13.76
N ILE A 63 -15.02 -29.07 14.90
CA ILE A 63 -16.25 -28.31 15.07
C ILE A 63 -15.92 -27.12 15.95
N GLU A 64 -16.23 -25.93 15.47
CA GLU A 64 -16.07 -24.68 16.20
C GLU A 64 -17.41 -24.28 16.83
N PHE A 65 -17.38 -23.85 18.09
CA PHE A 65 -18.56 -23.40 18.81
C PHE A 65 -18.16 -22.40 19.91
N TRP A 66 -19.14 -21.70 20.47
CA TRP A 66 -18.90 -20.63 21.44
C TRP A 66 -19.29 -21.05 22.85
N CYS A 67 -18.52 -20.63 23.85
CA CYS A 67 -18.83 -20.86 25.26
C CYS A 67 -20.03 -20.02 25.69
N ARG A 68 -21.09 -20.65 26.23
CA ARG A 68 -22.35 -19.99 26.62
C ARG A 68 -22.26 -18.99 27.78
N VAL A 69 -21.09 -18.80 28.37
CA VAL A 69 -20.88 -17.99 29.59
C VAL A 69 -20.00 -16.78 29.32
N CYS A 70 -18.88 -16.97 28.62
CA CYS A 70 -17.88 -15.93 28.37
C CYS A 70 -17.62 -15.68 26.88
N ASP A 71 -18.36 -16.33 25.97
CA ASP A 71 -18.19 -16.21 24.53
C ASP A 71 -16.76 -16.48 24.01
N THR A 72 -16.00 -17.33 24.72
CA THR A 72 -14.75 -17.86 24.19
C THR A 72 -15.04 -18.85 23.06
N ARG A 73 -14.34 -18.72 21.92
CA ARG A 73 -14.36 -19.68 20.81
C ARG A 73 -13.66 -20.97 21.21
N LEU A 74 -14.37 -22.09 21.12
CA LEU A 74 -13.90 -23.44 21.42
C LEU A 74 -13.80 -24.26 20.14
N VAL A 75 -12.81 -25.14 20.07
CA VAL A 75 -12.60 -26.07 18.97
C VAL A 75 -12.60 -27.49 19.54
N ALA A 76 -13.49 -28.35 19.05
CA ALA A 76 -13.56 -29.77 19.42
C ALA A 76 -13.43 -30.65 18.18
N ARG A 77 -13.03 -31.92 18.35
CA ARG A 77 -13.02 -32.88 17.24
C ARG A 77 -14.45 -33.32 16.94
N SER A 78 -14.74 -33.67 15.69
CA SER A 78 -16.08 -34.14 15.31
C SER A 78 -16.54 -35.40 16.04
N ILE A 79 -15.61 -36.26 16.47
CA ILE A 79 -15.89 -37.43 17.34
C ILE A 79 -16.37 -37.08 18.75
N ASP A 80 -16.22 -35.81 19.15
CA ASP A 80 -16.63 -35.31 20.45
C ASP A 80 -17.98 -34.58 20.38
N ALA A 81 -18.64 -34.57 19.22
CA ALA A 81 -20.01 -34.09 19.05
C ALA A 81 -20.97 -34.73 20.06
N GLY A 82 -21.75 -33.90 20.76
CA GLY A 82 -22.65 -34.31 21.84
C GLY A 82 -22.01 -34.42 23.23
N LYS A 83 -20.68 -34.53 23.33
CA LYS A 83 -19.96 -34.56 24.63
C LYS A 83 -19.83 -33.14 25.22
N ARG A 84 -19.46 -33.04 26.50
CA ARG A 84 -19.21 -31.77 27.18
C ARG A 84 -17.72 -31.43 27.18
N ALA A 85 -17.36 -30.27 26.62
CA ALA A 85 -16.01 -29.71 26.64
C ALA A 85 -15.91 -28.59 27.69
N LYS A 86 -14.79 -28.53 28.41
CA LYS A 86 -14.54 -27.48 29.41
C LYS A 86 -13.94 -26.26 28.71
N CYS A 87 -14.52 -25.07 28.94
CA CYS A 87 -13.94 -23.81 28.47
C CYS A 87 -12.61 -23.55 29.22
N PRO A 88 -11.52 -23.19 28.54
CA PRO A 88 -10.25 -22.89 29.18
C PRO A 88 -10.30 -21.60 30.02
N ASP A 89 -11.14 -20.63 29.62
CA ASP A 89 -11.16 -19.31 30.25
C ASP A 89 -12.06 -19.26 31.50
N CYS A 90 -13.32 -19.69 31.38
CA CYS A 90 -14.28 -19.62 32.48
C CYS A 90 -14.54 -20.96 33.18
N GLY A 91 -14.00 -22.08 32.67
CA GLY A 91 -14.21 -23.41 33.23
C GLY A 91 -15.60 -24.02 33.00
N ALA A 92 -16.53 -23.31 32.37
CA ALA A 92 -17.88 -23.81 32.09
C ALA A 92 -17.86 -25.03 31.15
N LYS A 93 -18.75 -26.00 31.39
CA LYS A 93 -18.88 -27.22 30.56
C LYS A 93 -19.91 -26.97 29.45
N ASN A 94 -19.45 -26.81 28.22
CA ASN A 94 -20.28 -26.57 27.04
C ASN A 94 -20.50 -27.86 26.25
N GLN A 95 -21.70 -28.09 25.71
CA GLN A 95 -21.97 -29.25 24.86
C GLN A 95 -21.49 -28.96 23.43
N VAL A 96 -20.64 -29.84 22.89
CA VAL A 96 -20.17 -29.73 21.51
C VAL A 96 -21.36 -29.99 20.58
N PRO A 97 -21.72 -29.07 19.67
CA PRO A 97 -22.87 -29.25 18.80
C PRO A 97 -22.64 -30.41 17.82
N GLN A 98 -23.71 -31.13 17.47
CA GLN A 98 -23.63 -32.12 16.41
C GLN A 98 -23.45 -31.39 15.07
N PRO A 99 -22.51 -31.84 14.22
CA PRO A 99 -22.36 -31.26 12.90
C PRO A 99 -23.65 -31.50 12.14
N VAL A 100 -24.33 -30.42 11.74
CA VAL A 100 -25.48 -30.53 10.85
C VAL A 100 -24.95 -31.15 9.57
N VAL A 101 -25.45 -32.34 9.22
CA VAL A 101 -25.09 -32.98 7.96
C VAL A 101 -25.37 -31.94 6.87
N PRO A 102 -24.36 -31.48 6.13
CA PRO A 102 -24.58 -30.45 5.14
C PRO A 102 -25.65 -30.97 4.19
N LYS A 103 -26.82 -30.32 4.21
CA LYS A 103 -27.87 -30.61 3.26
C LYS A 103 -27.23 -30.47 1.89
N ALA A 104 -27.30 -31.53 1.08
CA ALA A 104 -26.72 -31.54 -0.26
C ALA A 104 -27.07 -30.20 -0.91
N ARG A 105 -26.05 -29.37 -1.15
CA ARG A 105 -26.25 -28.08 -1.77
C ARG A 105 -26.82 -28.42 -3.13
N GLU A 106 -28.06 -28.03 -3.38
CA GLU A 106 -28.62 -28.06 -4.73
C GLU A 106 -27.73 -27.11 -5.52
N GLU A 107 -26.77 -27.68 -6.25
CA GLU A 107 -25.91 -26.90 -7.11
C GLU A 107 -26.83 -26.24 -8.13
N PRO A 108 -26.79 -24.90 -8.25
CA PRO A 108 -27.63 -24.24 -9.23
C PRO A 108 -27.26 -24.83 -10.60
N PRO A 109 -28.24 -25.13 -11.46
CA PRO A 109 -28.00 -25.80 -12.75
C PRO A 109 -26.97 -25.11 -13.64
N ALA A 110 -26.72 -23.81 -13.39
CA ALA A 110 -25.65 -23.02 -13.97
C ALA A 110 -24.23 -23.59 -13.78
N MET A 111 -23.96 -24.37 -12.72
CA MET A 111 -22.63 -24.96 -12.47
C MET A 111 -22.37 -26.24 -13.27
N HIS A 112 -23.41 -26.89 -13.83
CA HIS A 112 -23.27 -28.09 -14.66
C HIS A 112 -23.11 -27.77 -16.15
N GLY A 113 -22.45 -26.66 -16.49
CA GLY A 113 -22.15 -26.29 -17.88
C GLY A 113 -23.31 -25.65 -18.64
N GLN A 114 -24.45 -25.38 -17.99
CA GLN A 114 -25.36 -24.35 -18.47
C GLN A 114 -24.71 -22.99 -18.19
N GLN A 115 -23.71 -22.64 -19.00
CA GLN A 115 -23.20 -21.27 -19.09
C GLN A 115 -24.40 -20.34 -19.19
N TYR A 116 -24.36 -19.19 -18.51
CA TYR A 116 -25.30 -18.11 -18.76
C TYR A 116 -25.41 -17.99 -20.28
N GLY A 117 -26.57 -18.35 -20.83
CA GLY A 117 -26.82 -18.15 -22.24
C GLY A 117 -26.68 -16.66 -22.44
N VAL A 118 -25.52 -16.22 -22.92
CA VAL A 118 -25.37 -14.89 -23.47
C VAL A 118 -26.34 -14.93 -24.63
N TRP A 119 -27.53 -14.39 -24.39
CA TRP A 119 -28.56 -14.34 -25.40
C TRP A 119 -27.92 -13.67 -26.61
N GLU A 120 -28.00 -14.32 -27.78
CA GLU A 120 -27.64 -13.64 -29.02
C GLU A 120 -28.37 -12.29 -29.04
N VAL A 121 -27.72 -11.25 -29.57
CA VAL A 121 -28.12 -9.83 -29.44
C VAL A 121 -29.61 -9.56 -29.73
N ASN A 122 -30.29 -10.46 -30.46
CA ASN A 122 -31.71 -10.36 -30.82
C ASN A 122 -32.62 -11.48 -30.27
N LYS A 123 -32.15 -12.34 -29.37
CA LYS A 123 -32.92 -13.45 -28.77
C LYS A 123 -33.09 -13.34 -27.26
N ALA A 124 -32.68 -12.21 -26.66
CA ALA A 124 -32.95 -11.97 -25.26
C ALA A 124 -34.48 -11.93 -25.05
N PRO A 125 -35.05 -12.75 -24.15
CA PRO A 125 -36.46 -12.65 -23.83
C PRO A 125 -36.74 -11.24 -23.33
N LEU A 126 -37.90 -10.69 -23.72
CA LEU A 126 -38.34 -9.38 -23.27
C LEU A 126 -38.26 -9.32 -21.74
N SER A 127 -37.77 -8.19 -21.23
CA SER A 127 -37.57 -8.00 -19.78
C SER A 127 -38.85 -8.23 -18.97
N GLU A 128 -40.01 -8.03 -19.60
CA GLU A 128 -41.33 -8.30 -19.02
C GLU A 128 -41.59 -9.80 -18.83
N ASP A 129 -41.24 -10.65 -19.80
CA ASP A 129 -41.39 -12.10 -19.70
C ASP A 129 -40.49 -12.69 -18.60
N LEU A 130 -39.27 -12.15 -18.47
CA LEU A 130 -38.36 -12.51 -17.38
C LEU A 130 -38.92 -12.09 -16.02
N ARG A 131 -39.49 -10.89 -15.91
CA ARG A 131 -40.16 -10.42 -14.69
C ARG A 131 -41.39 -11.25 -14.36
N ALA A 132 -42.17 -11.66 -15.35
CA ALA A 132 -43.36 -12.49 -15.16
C ALA A 132 -43.00 -13.91 -14.66
N LYS A 133 -41.85 -14.45 -15.07
CA LYS A 133 -41.36 -15.76 -14.62
C LYS A 133 -40.67 -15.72 -13.25
N GLN A 134 -40.15 -14.56 -12.82
CA GLN A 134 -39.54 -14.42 -11.50
C GLN A 134 -40.61 -14.48 -10.41
N PRO A 135 -40.40 -15.24 -9.32
CA PRO A 135 -41.34 -15.23 -8.21
C PRO A 135 -41.42 -13.81 -7.65
N GLN A 136 -42.63 -13.26 -7.59
CA GLN A 136 -42.85 -11.98 -6.93
C GLN A 136 -42.52 -12.15 -5.44
N LEU A 137 -41.41 -11.55 -5.01
CA LEU A 137 -40.98 -11.55 -3.63
C LEU A 137 -41.23 -10.17 -3.04
N PHE A 138 -41.84 -10.10 -1.87
CA PHE A 138 -42.03 -8.85 -1.14
C PHE A 138 -41.32 -8.88 0.22
N PRO A 139 -40.82 -7.73 0.70
CA PRO A 139 -40.06 -7.65 1.94
C PRO A 139 -40.97 -7.85 3.16
N VAL A 140 -40.47 -8.59 4.15
CA VAL A 140 -41.09 -8.84 5.46
C VAL A 140 -40.03 -8.66 6.53
N TYR A 141 -40.26 -7.76 7.48
CA TYR A 141 -39.35 -7.55 8.61
C TYR A 141 -39.71 -8.46 9.77
N CYS A 142 -38.73 -9.10 10.39
CA CYS A 142 -38.93 -9.93 11.57
C CYS A 142 -39.40 -9.08 12.75
N ARG A 143 -40.47 -9.48 13.45
CA ARG A 143 -41.00 -8.71 14.61
C ARG A 143 -40.11 -8.68 15.84
N VAL A 144 -39.06 -9.51 15.89
CA VAL A 144 -38.20 -9.65 17.07
C VAL A 144 -36.88 -8.89 16.89
N CYS A 145 -36.28 -8.97 15.70
CA CYS A 145 -34.94 -8.41 15.43
C CYS A 145 -34.86 -7.54 14.18
N ASP A 146 -35.99 -7.23 13.53
CA ASP A 146 -36.08 -6.40 12.32
C ASP A 146 -35.28 -6.90 11.10
N THR A 147 -34.83 -8.16 11.11
CA THR A 147 -34.20 -8.79 9.93
C THR A 147 -35.16 -8.77 8.74
N LEU A 148 -34.66 -8.27 7.61
CA LEU A 148 -35.35 -8.29 6.32
C LEU A 148 -35.39 -9.71 5.74
N MET A 149 -36.59 -10.23 5.52
CA MET A 149 -36.87 -11.50 4.85
C MET A 149 -37.70 -11.25 3.60
N TYR A 150 -37.74 -12.21 2.68
CA TYR A 150 -38.56 -12.12 1.47
C TYR A 150 -39.62 -13.22 1.47
N ALA A 151 -40.87 -12.84 1.23
CA ALA A 151 -42.01 -13.75 1.17
C ALA A 151 -42.62 -13.76 -0.24
N GLN A 152 -43.17 -14.90 -0.64
CA GLN A 152 -44.02 -15.02 -1.83
C GLN A 152 -45.48 -14.70 -1.45
N PRO A 153 -46.34 -14.26 -2.40
CA PRO A 153 -47.76 -14.03 -2.16
C PRO A 153 -48.48 -15.19 -1.46
N LYS A 154 -48.10 -16.44 -1.79
CA LYS A 154 -48.64 -17.66 -1.15
C LYS A 154 -48.31 -17.80 0.34
N HIS A 155 -47.32 -17.07 0.85
CA HIS A 155 -46.96 -17.05 2.26
C HIS A 155 -47.74 -15.98 3.04
N ALA A 156 -48.59 -15.17 2.40
CA ALA A 156 -49.45 -14.22 3.09
C ALA A 156 -50.38 -14.96 4.08
N GLY A 157 -50.36 -14.54 5.34
CA GLY A 157 -51.05 -15.20 6.45
C GLY A 157 -50.27 -16.35 7.11
N ALA A 158 -49.22 -16.88 6.47
CA ALA A 158 -48.34 -17.88 7.07
C ALA A 158 -47.30 -17.24 8.01
N SER A 159 -46.75 -18.05 8.93
CA SER A 159 -45.64 -17.63 9.77
C SER A 159 -44.30 -18.05 9.15
N LEU A 160 -43.40 -17.08 8.95
CA LEU A 160 -42.04 -17.31 8.51
C LEU A 160 -41.09 -17.28 9.70
N LYS A 161 -40.19 -18.26 9.76
CA LYS A 161 -39.12 -18.31 10.77
C LYS A 161 -37.96 -17.43 10.34
N CYS A 162 -37.59 -16.47 11.18
CA CYS A 162 -36.44 -15.62 10.95
C CYS A 162 -35.14 -16.44 10.96
N PRO A 163 -34.24 -16.26 9.98
CA PRO A 163 -32.97 -16.97 9.95
C PRO A 163 -32.03 -16.55 11.07
N ASP A 164 -32.12 -15.31 11.55
CA ASP A 164 -31.18 -14.76 12.53
C ASP A 164 -31.59 -15.05 13.97
N CYS A 165 -32.82 -14.72 14.37
CA CYS A 165 -33.29 -14.90 15.74
C CYS A 165 -34.18 -16.14 15.95
N GLY A 166 -34.60 -16.81 14.87
CA GLY A 166 -35.54 -17.94 14.94
C GLY A 166 -36.98 -17.57 15.27
N GLY A 167 -37.30 -16.28 15.46
CA GLY A 167 -38.65 -15.80 15.76
C GLY A 167 -39.63 -16.02 14.59
N LEU A 168 -40.87 -16.40 14.90
CA LEU A 168 -41.94 -16.60 13.92
C LEU A 168 -42.65 -15.28 13.64
N THR A 169 -42.60 -14.81 12.39
CA THR A 169 -43.25 -13.58 11.95
C THR A 169 -44.39 -13.90 10.97
N VAL A 170 -45.61 -13.49 11.32
CA VAL A 170 -46.77 -13.62 10.43
C VAL A 170 -46.65 -12.62 9.28
N VAL A 171 -46.63 -13.15 8.06
CA VAL A 171 -46.51 -12.38 6.82
C VAL A 171 -47.84 -11.69 6.54
N LYS A 172 -47.82 -10.36 6.44
CA LYS A 172 -48.99 -9.60 5.98
C LYS A 172 -49.07 -9.69 4.46
N ALA A 173 -50.29 -9.73 3.92
CA ALA A 173 -50.47 -9.65 2.47
C ALA A 173 -49.89 -8.32 1.96
N PRO A 174 -49.10 -8.33 0.88
CA PRO A 174 -48.58 -7.10 0.30
C PRO A 174 -49.75 -6.26 -0.22
N PRO A 175 -49.64 -4.92 -0.23
CA PRO A 175 -50.61 -4.09 -0.92
C PRO A 175 -50.68 -4.51 -2.40
N PRO A 176 -51.85 -4.40 -3.05
CA PRO A 176 -51.99 -4.72 -4.47
C PRO A 176 -50.94 -3.95 -5.27
N PRO A 177 -50.21 -4.58 -6.20
CA PRO A 177 -49.21 -3.89 -6.98
C PRO A 177 -49.88 -2.76 -7.75
N GLU A 178 -49.47 -1.52 -7.48
CA GLU A 178 -49.88 -0.38 -8.30
C GLU A 178 -49.32 -0.62 -9.71
N VAL A 179 -50.21 -0.71 -10.69
CA VAL A 179 -49.85 -0.85 -12.11
C VAL A 179 -49.20 0.47 -12.54
N LYS A 180 -47.88 0.58 -12.33
CA LYS A 180 -47.09 1.64 -12.95
C LYS A 180 -47.05 1.32 -14.44
N LYS A 181 -47.86 2.02 -15.22
CA LYS A 181 -47.79 1.98 -16.69
C LYS A 181 -46.33 2.22 -17.06
N SER A 182 -45.71 1.22 -17.68
CA SER A 182 -44.37 1.40 -18.23
C SER A 182 -44.47 2.54 -19.23
N VAL A 183 -43.63 3.55 -19.05
CA VAL A 183 -43.42 4.62 -20.03
C VAL A 183 -42.55 4.01 -21.13
N LEU A 184 -43.07 3.00 -21.83
CA LEU A 184 -42.47 2.52 -23.06
C LEU A 184 -42.98 3.44 -24.15
N VAL A 185 -42.05 4.20 -24.73
CA VAL A 185 -42.27 4.97 -25.96
C VAL A 185 -42.68 3.94 -27.03
N PRO A 186 -43.77 4.17 -27.78
CA PRO A 186 -44.23 3.25 -28.83
C PRO A 186 -43.10 2.92 -29.82
N ASP A 187 -42.98 1.64 -30.19
CA ASP A 187 -42.00 1.19 -31.18
C ASP A 187 -42.16 1.97 -32.49
N GLY A 188 -41.14 2.76 -32.87
CA GLY A 188 -41.11 3.55 -34.10
C GLY A 188 -40.77 5.03 -33.91
N GLU A 189 -40.78 5.55 -32.68
CA GLU A 189 -40.30 6.90 -32.38
C GLU A 189 -38.85 6.83 -31.88
N GLU A 190 -37.89 7.18 -32.74
CA GLU A 190 -36.51 7.42 -32.32
C GLU A 190 -36.49 8.50 -31.23
N TYR A 191 -35.68 8.29 -30.18
CA TYR A 191 -35.46 9.27 -29.13
C TYR A 191 -34.96 10.58 -29.73
N GLN A 192 -35.88 11.51 -29.98
CA GLN A 192 -35.51 12.89 -30.24
C GLN A 192 -35.10 13.48 -28.90
N LEU A 193 -33.79 13.61 -28.68
CA LEU A 193 -33.26 14.43 -27.59
C LEU A 193 -33.74 15.86 -27.86
N ILE A 194 -34.85 16.25 -27.24
CA ILE A 194 -35.34 17.62 -27.29
C ILE A 194 -34.26 18.48 -26.61
N PRO A 195 -33.50 19.31 -27.35
CA PRO A 195 -32.39 20.07 -26.79
C PRO A 195 -32.83 21.06 -25.70
N GLU A 196 -34.13 21.35 -25.65
CA GLU A 196 -34.76 22.31 -24.74
C GLU A 196 -35.43 21.66 -23.52
N GLU A 197 -35.41 20.33 -23.40
CA GLU A 197 -35.87 19.68 -22.17
C GLU A 197 -34.75 19.79 -21.12
N VAL A 198 -34.72 20.96 -20.46
CA VAL A 198 -33.89 21.24 -19.30
C VAL A 198 -34.09 20.10 -18.33
N VAL A 199 -33.06 19.25 -18.19
CA VAL A 199 -33.00 18.19 -17.19
C VAL A 199 -33.30 18.87 -15.86
N ARG A 200 -34.54 18.72 -15.37
CA ARG A 200 -34.89 19.18 -14.03
C ARG A 200 -34.01 18.37 -13.10
N GLU A 201 -33.02 19.01 -12.49
CA GLU A 201 -32.15 18.38 -11.50
C GLU A 201 -33.05 17.62 -10.53
N ARG A 202 -32.88 16.30 -10.45
CA ARG A 202 -33.61 15.53 -9.46
C ARG A 202 -33.26 16.14 -8.12
N PRO A 203 -34.24 16.50 -7.28
CA PRO A 203 -33.95 17.10 -5.98
C PRO A 203 -32.97 16.18 -5.26
N ILE A 204 -31.76 16.69 -5.03
CA ILE A 204 -30.75 15.97 -4.28
C ILE A 204 -31.37 15.73 -2.92
N ARG A 205 -31.44 14.46 -2.55
CA ARG A 205 -31.98 14.01 -1.26
C ARG A 205 -31.32 14.81 -0.13
N ASP A 206 -32.11 15.55 0.66
CA ASP A 206 -31.62 16.46 1.71
C ASP A 206 -30.66 15.77 2.69
N ASP A 207 -30.79 14.46 2.90
CA ASP A 207 -29.90 13.66 3.75
C ASP A 207 -28.48 13.52 3.17
N LEU A 208 -28.32 13.43 1.86
CA LEU A 208 -27.00 13.39 1.22
C LEU A 208 -26.29 14.73 1.34
N VAL A 209 -27.02 15.84 1.18
CA VAL A 209 -26.48 17.19 1.36
C VAL A 209 -25.98 17.37 2.79
N ARG A 210 -26.76 16.94 3.79
CA ARG A 210 -26.36 17.00 5.20
C ARG A 210 -25.13 16.14 5.52
N ILE A 211 -25.00 14.96 4.90
CA ILE A 211 -23.81 14.11 5.09
C ILE A 211 -22.56 14.77 4.49
N GLN A 212 -22.69 15.34 3.28
CA GLN A 212 -21.58 16.06 2.63
C GLN A 212 -21.18 17.31 3.40
N GLU A 213 -22.15 18.09 3.86
CA GLU A 213 -21.89 19.31 4.64
C GLU A 213 -21.25 18.99 5.99
N LYS A 214 -21.73 17.95 6.68
CA LYS A 214 -21.09 17.46 7.91
C LYS A 214 -19.66 16.98 7.65
N ALA A 215 -19.43 16.21 6.58
CA ALA A 215 -18.08 15.76 6.24
C ALA A 215 -17.15 16.93 5.91
N ARG A 216 -17.66 17.98 5.23
CA ARG A 216 -16.90 19.21 4.96
C ARG A 216 -16.55 19.95 6.24
N LEU A 217 -17.51 20.10 7.15
CA LEU A 217 -17.33 20.79 8.43
C LEU A 217 -16.40 20.02 9.38
N ASP A 218 -16.50 18.70 9.41
CA ASP A 218 -15.58 17.83 10.16
C ASP A 218 -14.14 17.93 9.60
N ALA A 219 -13.98 18.04 8.26
CA ALA A 219 -12.68 18.26 7.63
C ALA A 219 -12.12 19.66 7.91
N GLU A 220 -12.93 20.71 7.82
CA GLU A 220 -12.55 22.10 8.13
C GLU A 220 -12.18 22.26 9.61
N THR A 221 -12.96 21.68 10.53
CA THR A 221 -12.67 21.73 11.97
C THR A 221 -11.42 20.92 12.33
N ALA A 222 -11.18 19.79 11.67
CA ALA A 222 -9.93 19.04 11.82
C ALA A 222 -8.73 19.82 11.29
N ALA A 223 -8.87 20.52 10.16
CA ALA A 223 -7.82 21.38 9.61
C ALA A 223 -7.50 22.55 10.55
N ARG A 224 -8.54 23.24 11.05
CA ARG A 224 -8.37 24.35 12.00
C ARG A 224 -7.76 23.90 13.32
N LYS A 225 -8.18 22.76 13.87
CA LYS A 225 -7.54 22.19 15.08
C LYS A 225 -6.06 21.88 14.84
N ARG A 226 -5.69 21.34 13.67
CA ARG A 226 -4.28 21.10 13.32
C ARG A 226 -3.48 22.40 13.23
N GLU A 227 -4.10 23.46 12.73
CA GLU A 227 -3.48 24.78 12.65
C GLU A 227 -3.31 25.41 14.04
N GLU A 228 -4.31 25.32 14.91
CA GLU A 228 -4.25 25.78 16.31
C GLU A 228 -3.27 24.96 17.16
N GLU A 229 -3.14 23.65 16.89
CA GLU A 229 -2.16 22.76 17.52
C GLU A 229 -0.76 22.88 16.92
N ARG A 230 -0.58 23.66 15.84
CA ARG A 230 0.73 23.82 15.20
C ARG A 230 1.70 24.39 16.22
N PRO A 231 2.79 23.68 16.53
CA PRO A 231 3.72 24.15 17.55
C PRO A 231 4.29 25.49 17.13
N LYS A 232 4.41 26.46 18.05
CA LYS A 232 5.06 27.73 17.75
C LYS A 232 6.52 27.49 17.37
N MET A 233 7.00 28.22 16.34
CA MET A 233 8.38 28.08 15.91
C MET A 233 9.35 28.48 17.02
N PRO A 234 10.35 27.63 17.32
CA PRO A 234 11.40 28.01 18.26
C PRO A 234 12.24 29.16 17.68
N GLN A 235 12.80 30.00 18.55
CA GLN A 235 13.64 31.13 18.14
C GLN A 235 14.87 30.72 17.32
N TRP A 236 15.37 29.49 17.55
CA TRP A 236 16.54 28.93 16.88
C TRP A 236 16.14 27.60 16.21
N PRO A 237 15.45 27.65 15.06
CA PRO A 237 14.82 26.47 14.45
C PRO A 237 15.81 25.37 14.12
N THR A 238 17.01 25.74 13.73
CA THR A 238 18.02 24.82 13.24
C THR A 238 18.70 24.01 14.35
N PHE A 239 18.92 24.58 15.54
CA PHE A 239 19.59 23.90 16.66
C PHE A 239 18.62 23.27 17.67
N GLN A 240 17.49 23.91 17.97
CA GLN A 240 16.65 23.51 19.10
C GLN A 240 15.66 22.39 18.75
N GLY A 241 15.98 21.15 19.08
CA GLY A 241 15.05 20.02 18.94
C GLY A 241 15.19 19.21 17.66
N VAL A 242 16.38 19.17 17.07
CA VAL A 242 16.73 18.22 15.99
C VAL A 242 16.81 16.80 16.54
N SER A 243 17.44 16.61 17.72
CA SER A 243 17.69 15.30 18.32
C SER A 243 16.44 14.47 18.73
N PRO A 244 15.35 15.05 19.28
CA PRO A 244 14.23 14.26 19.80
C PRO A 244 13.52 13.45 18.70
N MET A 245 13.50 13.95 17.46
CA MET A 245 12.87 13.23 16.34
C MET A 245 13.74 12.08 15.85
N LEU A 246 15.06 12.26 15.83
CA LEU A 246 16.00 11.26 15.32
C LEU A 246 16.22 10.10 16.30
N VAL A 247 16.05 10.35 17.61
CA VAL A 247 16.25 9.34 18.66
C VAL A 247 14.98 8.55 18.98
N ARG A 248 13.80 9.07 18.60
CA ARG A 248 12.51 8.40 18.86
C ARG A 248 12.14 7.45 17.73
N ASP A 249 11.45 6.37 18.09
CA ASP A 249 10.89 5.45 17.11
C ASP A 249 9.95 6.18 16.15
N PRO A 250 10.03 5.90 14.82
CA PRO A 250 10.72 4.75 14.20
C PRO A 250 12.12 5.03 13.60
N VAL A 251 12.68 6.24 13.74
CA VAL A 251 13.87 6.68 12.96
C VAL A 251 15.13 5.83 13.21
N PRO A 252 15.51 5.48 14.47
CA PRO A 252 16.68 4.63 14.71
C PRO A 252 16.58 3.25 14.05
N THR A 253 15.38 2.65 14.06
CA THR A 253 15.13 1.35 13.44
C THR A 253 15.39 1.41 11.94
N TRP A 254 14.95 2.48 11.28
CA TRP A 254 15.18 2.66 9.85
C TRP A 254 16.63 3.01 9.53
N TRP A 255 17.28 3.82 10.35
CA TRP A 255 18.70 4.12 10.19
C TRP A 255 19.55 2.84 10.25
N VAL A 256 19.27 1.93 11.19
CA VAL A 256 19.96 0.63 11.28
C VAL A 256 19.69 -0.22 10.04
N GLY A 257 18.42 -0.36 9.63
CA GLY A 257 18.04 -1.15 8.46
C GLY A 257 18.66 -0.61 7.15
N LEU A 258 18.58 0.70 6.93
CA LEU A 258 19.19 1.37 5.78
C LEU A 258 20.71 1.25 5.81
N SER A 259 21.35 1.40 6.97
CA SER A 259 22.79 1.26 7.11
C SER A 259 23.26 -0.14 6.72
N ALA A 260 22.57 -1.19 7.22
CA ALA A 260 22.89 -2.57 6.86
C ALA A 260 22.73 -2.80 5.33
N GLY A 261 21.63 -2.32 4.74
CA GLY A 261 21.40 -2.41 3.29
C GLY A 261 22.45 -1.65 2.47
N SER A 262 22.76 -0.40 2.83
CA SER A 262 23.78 0.42 2.17
C SER A 262 25.18 -0.18 2.32
N MET A 263 25.52 -0.74 3.48
CA MET A 263 26.81 -1.41 3.70
C MET A 263 26.95 -2.65 2.83
N ALA A 264 25.90 -3.47 2.72
CA ALA A 264 25.90 -4.64 1.85
C ALA A 264 26.07 -4.24 0.38
N THR A 265 25.32 -3.22 -0.07
CA THR A 265 25.42 -2.68 -1.44
C THR A 265 26.81 -2.10 -1.72
N LEU A 266 27.37 -1.31 -0.80
CA LEU A 266 28.72 -0.75 -0.96
C LEU A 266 29.79 -1.84 -0.93
N GLY A 267 29.64 -2.87 -0.09
CA GLY A 267 30.54 -4.02 -0.04
C GLY A 267 30.57 -4.78 -1.36
N LEU A 268 29.40 -5.03 -1.97
CA LEU A 268 29.29 -5.62 -3.30
C LEU A 268 29.95 -4.75 -4.37
N LEU A 269 29.76 -3.43 -4.28
CA LEU A 269 30.37 -2.48 -5.20
C LEU A 269 31.90 -2.49 -5.08
N LEU A 270 32.45 -2.43 -3.87
CA LEU A 270 33.89 -2.48 -3.61
C LEU A 270 34.51 -3.81 -4.05
N ALA A 271 33.86 -4.94 -3.77
CA ALA A 271 34.30 -6.26 -4.23
C ALA A 271 34.36 -6.38 -5.77
N SER A 272 33.54 -5.60 -6.48
CA SER A 272 33.54 -5.57 -7.94
C SER A 272 34.74 -4.85 -8.58
N PHE A 273 35.50 -4.10 -7.79
CA PHE A 273 36.73 -3.42 -8.23
C PHE A 273 37.99 -4.24 -7.96
N THR A 274 37.95 -5.22 -7.05
CA THR A 274 39.12 -6.04 -6.68
C THR A 274 39.35 -7.26 -7.58
N SER A 275 38.59 -7.41 -8.67
CA SER A 275 38.58 -8.61 -9.51
C SER A 275 39.70 -8.66 -10.54
N GLY A 276 40.44 -9.78 -10.61
CA GLY A 276 41.45 -10.07 -11.63
C GLY A 276 40.89 -10.52 -12.99
N VAL A 277 41.76 -11.04 -13.87
CA VAL A 277 41.41 -11.57 -15.21
C VAL A 277 40.79 -12.98 -15.15
N GLY A 278 39.89 -13.30 -16.10
CA GLY A 278 39.29 -14.64 -16.23
C GLY A 278 37.95 -14.80 -15.49
N VAL A 279 37.75 -15.94 -14.81
CA VAL A 279 36.49 -16.30 -14.10
C VAL A 279 36.08 -15.23 -13.07
N THR A 280 37.05 -14.52 -12.50
CA THR A 280 36.82 -13.40 -11.57
C THR A 280 36.08 -12.22 -12.21
N GLN A 281 36.15 -12.03 -13.54
CA GLN A 281 35.39 -10.97 -14.22
C GLN A 281 33.88 -11.24 -14.25
N ILE A 282 33.46 -12.51 -14.41
CA ILE A 282 32.05 -12.88 -14.38
C ILE A 282 31.47 -12.59 -12.99
N PHE A 283 32.20 -12.97 -11.94
CA PHE A 283 31.84 -12.66 -10.56
C PHE A 283 31.73 -11.14 -10.33
N ALA A 284 32.69 -10.36 -10.82
CA ALA A 284 32.68 -8.90 -10.70
C ALA A 284 31.45 -8.27 -11.40
N LEU A 285 31.10 -8.76 -12.59
CA LEU A 285 29.91 -8.30 -13.31
C LEU A 285 28.63 -8.59 -12.51
N MET A 286 28.51 -9.79 -11.93
CA MET A 286 27.39 -10.14 -11.07
C MET A 286 27.33 -9.21 -9.85
N CYS A 287 28.46 -8.97 -9.18
CA CYS A 287 28.53 -8.02 -8.07
C CYS A 287 28.10 -6.61 -8.46
N ARG A 288 28.48 -6.11 -9.65
CA ARG A 288 28.01 -4.81 -10.17
C ARG A 288 26.49 -4.78 -10.37
N ILE A 289 25.93 -5.82 -10.99
CA ILE A 289 24.48 -5.91 -11.22
C ILE A 289 23.74 -5.92 -9.87
N PHE A 290 24.17 -6.75 -8.92
CA PHE A 290 23.57 -6.79 -7.58
C PHE A 290 23.78 -5.49 -6.81
N ALA A 291 24.92 -4.81 -6.96
CA ALA A 291 25.15 -3.50 -6.35
C ALA A 291 24.22 -2.43 -6.97
N CYS A 292 23.99 -2.44 -8.28
CA CYS A 292 23.02 -1.52 -8.91
C CYS A 292 21.59 -1.78 -8.42
N ILE A 293 21.17 -3.05 -8.34
CA ILE A 293 19.85 -3.42 -7.81
C ILE A 293 19.75 -3.02 -6.33
N GLY A 294 20.78 -3.32 -5.53
CA GLY A 294 20.86 -2.95 -4.13
C GLY A 294 20.82 -1.43 -3.92
N LEU A 295 21.46 -0.66 -4.80
CA LEU A 295 21.44 0.80 -4.77
C LEU A 295 20.02 1.33 -5.01
N LEU A 296 19.30 0.79 -5.99
CA LEU A 296 17.90 1.14 -6.24
C LEU A 296 16.99 0.76 -5.07
N LEU A 297 17.15 -0.45 -4.52
CA LEU A 297 16.35 -0.95 -3.40
C LEU A 297 16.57 -0.16 -2.12
N VAL A 298 17.76 0.40 -1.91
CA VAL A 298 18.07 1.21 -0.73
C VAL A 298 17.75 2.69 -0.96
N SER A 299 17.93 3.22 -2.18
CA SER A 299 17.69 4.63 -2.47
C SER A 299 16.22 5.01 -2.37
N GLY A 300 15.28 4.14 -2.78
CA GLY A 300 13.84 4.39 -2.68
C GLY A 300 13.35 4.61 -1.25
N PRO A 301 13.55 3.66 -0.32
CA PRO A 301 13.18 3.85 1.07
C PRO A 301 13.92 5.02 1.73
N LEU A 302 15.21 5.22 1.39
CA LEU A 302 15.98 6.37 1.88
C LEU A 302 15.36 7.69 1.43
N SER A 303 15.00 7.86 0.16
CA SER A 303 14.37 9.08 -0.34
C SER A 303 13.01 9.30 0.29
N ALA A 304 12.18 8.26 0.43
CA ALA A 304 10.89 8.36 1.10
C ALA A 304 11.03 8.81 2.56
N ILE A 305 12.01 8.26 3.29
CA ILE A 305 12.33 8.69 4.67
C ILE A 305 12.80 10.14 4.71
N CYS A 306 13.70 10.55 3.81
CA CYS A 306 14.19 11.92 3.73
C CYS A 306 13.06 12.90 3.41
N CYS A 307 12.19 12.59 2.46
CA CYS A 307 11.03 13.41 2.12
C CYS A 307 10.04 13.52 3.29
N ALA A 308 9.74 12.41 3.95
CA ALA A 308 8.89 12.41 5.14
C ALA A 308 9.50 13.25 6.26
N ILE A 309 10.81 13.16 6.50
CA ILE A 309 11.51 14.00 7.48
C ILE A 309 11.38 15.46 7.09
N VAL A 310 11.63 15.85 5.85
CA VAL A 310 11.51 17.25 5.41
C VAL A 310 10.08 17.77 5.62
N ALA A 311 9.07 17.05 5.16
CA ALA A 311 7.66 17.44 5.26
C ALA A 311 7.20 17.58 6.72
N GLU A 312 7.46 16.58 7.56
CA GLU A 312 7.08 16.62 8.98
C GLU A 312 7.87 17.70 9.75
N SER A 313 9.07 18.03 9.27
CA SER A 313 9.88 19.11 9.84
C SER A 313 9.43 20.49 9.42
N SER A 314 8.91 20.66 8.19
CA SER A 314 8.32 21.92 7.72
C SER A 314 7.01 22.25 8.45
N ASP A 315 6.33 21.23 8.96
CA ASP A 315 5.11 21.40 9.75
C ASP A 315 5.39 21.64 11.24
N GLY A 316 6.64 21.47 11.67
CA GLY A 316 7.06 21.66 13.06
C GLY A 316 6.85 20.43 13.95
N HIS A 317 6.49 19.28 13.40
CA HIS A 317 6.30 18.07 14.18
C HIS A 317 7.60 17.61 14.86
N LYS A 318 7.43 17.08 16.09
CA LYS A 318 8.52 16.51 16.91
C LYS A 318 8.68 15.00 16.72
N LYS A 319 7.72 14.37 16.05
CA LYS A 319 7.67 12.93 15.76
C LYS A 319 7.31 12.78 14.29
N LEU A 320 7.74 11.69 13.69
CA LEU A 320 7.37 11.35 12.33
C LEU A 320 6.07 10.54 12.37
N HIS A 321 5.00 11.06 11.75
CA HIS A 321 3.70 10.39 11.73
C HIS A 321 3.54 9.56 10.45
N ALA A 322 4.09 10.03 9.33
CA ALA A 322 4.12 9.28 8.09
C ALA A 322 5.03 8.04 8.21
N GLN A 323 4.45 6.85 8.03
CA GLN A 323 5.22 5.62 7.85
C GLN A 323 5.52 5.44 6.34
N PRO A 324 6.76 5.63 5.90
CA PRO A 324 7.13 5.40 4.52
C PRO A 324 6.93 3.92 4.19
N SER A 325 6.39 3.63 3.02
CA SER A 325 6.34 2.27 2.52
C SER A 325 7.75 1.76 2.23
N PHE A 326 8.07 0.51 2.57
CA PHE A 326 9.33 -0.11 2.16
C PHE A 326 9.29 -0.71 0.75
N PHE A 327 8.12 -0.72 0.12
CA PHE A 327 7.97 -1.21 -1.25
C PHE A 327 8.50 -0.16 -2.23
N PHE A 328 9.57 -0.53 -2.95
CA PHE A 328 10.26 0.35 -3.91
C PHE A 328 9.32 1.06 -4.90
N ILE A 329 8.30 0.37 -5.40
CA ILE A 329 7.34 0.93 -6.38
C ILE A 329 6.59 2.13 -5.81
N ASN A 330 6.27 2.10 -4.52
CA ASN A 330 5.55 3.17 -3.85
C ASN A 330 6.48 4.35 -3.49
N CYS A 331 7.79 4.13 -3.36
CA CYS A 331 8.79 5.17 -3.08
C CYS A 331 9.31 5.89 -4.34
N PHE A 332 8.88 5.46 -5.52
CA PHE A 332 9.41 5.94 -6.78
C PHE A 332 9.17 7.44 -7.02
N PRO A 333 8.00 8.02 -6.66
CA PRO A 333 7.78 9.47 -6.75
C PRO A 333 8.74 10.27 -5.85
N GLU A 334 8.92 9.86 -4.60
CA GLU A 334 9.80 10.51 -3.62
C GLU A 334 11.27 10.42 -4.05
N LEU A 335 11.64 9.33 -4.73
CA LEU A 335 12.98 9.19 -5.31
C LEU A 335 13.29 10.28 -6.31
N PHE A 336 12.35 10.67 -7.18
CA PHE A 336 12.57 11.76 -8.13
C PHE A 336 12.67 13.12 -7.47
N HIS A 337 11.93 13.36 -6.37
CA HIS A 337 12.06 14.60 -5.59
C HIS A 337 13.47 14.80 -5.03
N ILE A 338 14.21 13.72 -4.75
CA ILE A 338 15.60 13.80 -4.29
C ILE A 338 16.59 13.79 -5.47
N ILE A 339 16.43 12.86 -6.42
CA ILE A 339 17.41 12.63 -7.49
C ILE A 339 17.45 13.79 -8.48
N VAL A 340 16.30 14.36 -8.88
CA VAL A 340 16.29 15.41 -9.91
C VAL A 340 17.01 16.68 -9.43
N PRO A 341 16.69 17.25 -8.25
CA PRO A 341 17.47 18.37 -7.69
C PRO A 341 18.94 18.03 -7.50
N LEU A 342 19.26 16.81 -7.06
CA LEU A 342 20.65 16.36 -6.88
C LEU A 342 21.40 16.37 -8.22
N ALA A 343 20.83 15.77 -9.27
CA ALA A 343 21.41 15.71 -10.61
C ALA A 343 21.63 17.11 -11.20
N VAL A 344 20.66 18.02 -11.06
CA VAL A 344 20.79 19.40 -11.53
C VAL A 344 21.88 20.14 -10.74
N SER A 345 21.90 19.99 -9.40
CA SER A 345 22.93 20.60 -8.53
C SER A 345 24.34 20.04 -8.73
N LEU A 346 24.49 18.83 -9.28
CA LEU A 346 25.79 18.27 -9.66
C LEU A 346 26.40 18.99 -10.87
N THR A 347 25.61 19.66 -11.70
CA THR A 347 26.12 20.38 -12.89
C THR A 347 27.15 21.46 -12.54
N PRO A 348 26.85 22.44 -11.67
CA PRO A 348 27.85 23.42 -11.25
C PRO A 348 29.00 22.77 -10.47
N ALA A 349 28.75 21.71 -9.70
CA ALA A 349 29.80 20.99 -8.98
C ALA A 349 30.83 20.35 -9.94
N MET A 350 30.35 19.70 -10.99
CA MET A 350 31.20 19.12 -12.04
C MET A 350 31.95 20.19 -12.83
N ALA A 351 31.33 21.35 -13.09
CA ALA A 351 32.00 22.50 -13.71
C ALA A 351 33.16 23.02 -12.84
N MET A 352 32.96 23.14 -11.52
CA MET A 352 34.03 23.55 -10.58
C MET A 352 35.17 22.54 -10.54
N LEU A 353 34.88 21.24 -10.57
CA LEU A 353 35.91 20.19 -10.67
C LEU A 353 36.71 20.25 -11.97
N ALA A 354 36.07 20.61 -13.09
CA ALA A 354 36.72 20.68 -14.39
C ALA A 354 37.58 21.94 -14.56
N LEU A 355 37.18 23.06 -13.96
CA LEU A 355 37.81 24.37 -14.17
C LEU A 355 38.91 24.69 -13.15
N LEU A 356 38.91 24.05 -11.98
CA LEU A 356 39.82 24.35 -10.87
C LEU A 356 40.79 23.18 -10.61
N PRO A 357 41.99 23.44 -10.05
CA PRO A 357 42.89 22.38 -9.59
C PRO A 357 42.17 21.45 -8.61
N TRP A 358 42.37 20.13 -8.71
CA TRP A 358 41.63 19.11 -7.95
C TRP A 358 41.38 19.44 -6.46
N GLN A 359 42.39 19.99 -5.77
CA GLN A 359 42.30 20.36 -4.35
C GLN A 359 41.25 21.45 -4.10
N ILE A 360 41.25 22.50 -4.92
CA ILE A 360 40.32 23.63 -4.84
C ILE A 360 38.98 23.24 -5.47
N GLY A 361 39.02 22.52 -6.59
CA GLY A 361 37.86 22.05 -7.33
C GLY A 361 36.96 21.13 -6.50
N ALA A 362 37.52 20.20 -5.71
CA ALA A 362 36.73 19.32 -4.84
C ALA A 362 35.99 20.10 -3.75
N VAL A 363 36.67 21.06 -3.10
CA VAL A 363 36.05 21.92 -2.06
C VAL A 363 35.01 22.84 -2.68
N ALA A 364 35.31 23.47 -3.83
CA ALA A 364 34.38 24.31 -4.56
C ALA A 364 33.16 23.54 -5.06
N ALA A 365 33.34 22.30 -5.52
CA ALA A 365 32.25 21.44 -5.94
C ALA A 365 31.35 21.03 -4.78
N ALA A 366 31.93 20.62 -3.64
CA ALA A 366 31.16 20.34 -2.42
C ALA A 366 30.41 21.59 -1.93
N GLY A 367 31.05 22.76 -1.94
CA GLY A 367 30.42 24.03 -1.61
C GLY A 367 29.26 24.37 -2.54
N SER A 368 29.46 24.22 -3.86
CA SER A 368 28.40 24.47 -4.84
C SER A 368 27.20 23.54 -4.65
N LEU A 369 27.44 22.26 -4.33
CA LEU A 369 26.38 21.30 -4.05
C LEU A 369 25.61 21.70 -2.78
N LEU A 370 26.31 22.04 -1.69
CA LEU A 370 25.70 22.49 -0.43
C LEU A 370 24.88 23.77 -0.56
N VAL A 371 25.25 24.65 -1.50
CA VAL A 371 24.53 25.91 -1.76
C VAL A 371 23.32 25.68 -2.66
N VAL A 372 23.50 24.99 -3.79
CA VAL A 372 22.48 24.86 -4.84
C VAL A 372 21.44 23.80 -4.50
N TYR A 373 21.86 22.62 -4.01
CA TYR A 373 20.96 21.50 -3.72
C TYR A 373 19.76 21.86 -2.82
N PRO A 374 19.91 22.52 -1.65
CA PRO A 374 18.77 22.85 -0.80
C PRO A 374 17.77 23.79 -1.48
N VAL A 375 18.23 24.74 -2.29
CA VAL A 375 17.36 25.67 -3.04
C VAL A 375 16.50 24.90 -4.05
N LEU A 376 17.12 24.00 -4.81
CA LEU A 376 16.44 23.19 -5.81
C LEU A 376 15.49 22.17 -5.17
N LEU A 377 15.92 21.56 -4.07
CA LEU A 377 15.10 20.59 -3.35
C LEU A 377 13.85 21.24 -2.75
N LEU A 378 13.99 22.37 -2.05
CA LEU A 378 12.85 23.12 -1.51
C LEU A 378 11.92 23.63 -2.62
N SER A 379 12.47 23.97 -3.80
CA SER A 379 11.64 24.32 -4.96
C SER A 379 10.74 23.16 -5.37
N THR A 380 11.25 21.93 -5.45
CA THR A 380 10.41 20.76 -5.81
C THR A 380 9.34 20.44 -4.78
N PHE A 381 9.59 20.69 -3.49
CA PHE A 381 8.58 20.55 -2.44
C PHE A 381 7.51 21.64 -2.54
N GLN A 382 7.91 22.88 -2.82
CA GLN A 382 6.96 23.98 -2.96
C GLN A 382 6.03 23.79 -4.16
N GLU A 383 6.57 23.38 -5.31
CA GLU A 383 5.77 23.15 -6.52
C GLU A 383 4.97 21.84 -6.46
N GLY A 384 5.23 20.96 -5.49
CA GLY A 384 4.57 19.66 -5.38
C GLY A 384 4.88 18.71 -6.55
N THR A 385 5.90 18.99 -7.36
CA THR A 385 6.30 18.17 -8.50
C THR A 385 7.82 17.99 -8.56
N PRO A 386 8.33 16.81 -8.94
CA PRO A 386 9.78 16.57 -9.01
C PRO A 386 10.48 17.37 -10.12
N MET A 387 9.73 17.84 -11.12
CA MET A 387 10.24 18.68 -12.21
C MET A 387 10.19 20.18 -11.88
N GLY A 388 9.53 20.57 -10.78
CA GLY A 388 9.44 21.95 -10.27
C GLY A 388 10.74 22.42 -9.61
N VAL A 389 11.87 22.26 -10.28
CA VAL A 389 13.22 22.51 -9.76
C VAL A 389 13.48 24.00 -9.51
N ILE A 390 12.70 24.89 -10.14
CA ILE A 390 12.84 26.34 -10.00
C ILE A 390 11.50 26.90 -9.51
N SER A 391 11.42 27.23 -8.22
CA SER A 391 10.30 27.98 -7.66
C SER A 391 10.70 29.45 -7.47
N PRO A 392 10.03 30.41 -8.14
CA PRO A 392 10.35 31.83 -8.03
C PRO A 392 10.32 32.35 -6.60
N ARG A 393 9.46 31.79 -5.73
CA ARG A 393 9.33 32.18 -4.32
C ARG A 393 10.55 31.76 -3.50
N ILE A 394 11.03 30.51 -3.64
CA ILE A 394 12.26 30.05 -2.97
C ILE A 394 13.46 30.85 -3.47
N TRP A 395 13.61 31.03 -4.78
CA TRP A 395 14.69 31.82 -5.35
C TRP A 395 14.66 33.27 -4.89
N GLY A 396 13.47 33.89 -4.87
CA GLY A 396 13.26 35.22 -4.33
C GLY A 396 13.65 35.31 -2.85
N SER A 397 13.41 34.26 -2.07
CA SER A 397 13.80 34.22 -0.64
C SER A 397 15.31 34.27 -0.43
N VAL A 398 16.11 33.71 -1.35
CA VAL A 398 17.59 33.76 -1.29
C VAL A 398 18.07 35.21 -1.31
N PHE A 399 17.47 36.04 -2.15
CA PHE A 399 17.83 37.45 -2.29
C PHE A 399 17.14 38.35 -1.26
N LYS A 400 15.87 38.07 -0.91
CA LYS A 400 15.11 38.85 0.07
C LYS A 400 15.59 38.61 1.51
N ARG A 401 16.13 37.42 1.83
CA ARG A 401 16.52 37.01 3.20
C ARG A 401 17.87 36.29 3.25
N PRO A 402 18.95 36.94 2.78
CA PRO A 402 20.26 36.29 2.64
C PRO A 402 20.83 35.81 3.98
N LEU A 403 20.55 36.51 5.08
CA LEU A 403 21.07 36.14 6.41
C LEU A 403 20.55 34.78 6.88
N HIS A 404 19.30 34.44 6.55
CA HIS A 404 18.70 33.16 6.95
C HIS A 404 19.34 32.00 6.17
N TRP A 405 19.55 32.20 4.86
CA TRP A 405 20.24 31.25 4.00
C TRP A 405 21.72 31.07 4.38
N LEU A 406 22.43 32.16 4.70
CA LEU A 406 23.81 32.10 5.18
C LEU A 406 23.94 31.31 6.48
N LEU A 407 23.00 31.50 7.43
CA LEU A 407 22.98 30.72 8.67
C LEU A 407 22.79 29.23 8.37
N PHE A 408 21.80 28.88 7.55
CA PHE A 408 21.53 27.51 7.14
C PHE A 408 22.71 26.86 6.40
N TRP A 409 23.36 27.58 5.47
CA TRP A 409 24.54 27.08 4.77
C TRP A 409 25.74 26.92 5.71
N GLY A 410 25.94 27.83 6.66
CA GLY A 410 26.98 27.73 7.68
C GLY A 410 26.81 26.48 8.54
N GLU A 411 25.60 26.22 9.02
CA GLU A 411 25.27 25.03 9.82
C GLU A 411 25.38 23.73 9.02
N SER A 412 24.88 23.73 7.78
CA SER A 412 24.98 22.57 6.89
C SER A 412 26.45 22.25 6.58
N THR A 413 27.27 23.28 6.34
CA THR A 413 28.71 23.13 6.13
C THR A 413 29.38 22.58 7.37
N PHE A 414 29.04 23.09 8.56
CA PHE A 414 29.57 22.58 9.83
C PHE A 414 29.20 21.11 10.05
N LEU A 415 27.95 20.73 9.80
CA LEU A 415 27.47 19.35 9.91
C LEU A 415 28.26 18.41 8.99
N TRP A 416 28.39 18.75 7.70
CA TRP A 416 29.10 17.91 6.74
C TRP A 416 30.61 17.91 6.96
N ALA A 417 31.20 19.00 7.45
CA ALA A 417 32.59 19.03 7.88
C ALA A 417 32.83 18.08 9.07
N LEU A 418 31.94 18.08 10.06
CA LEU A 418 32.01 17.17 11.20
C LEU A 418 31.89 15.70 10.77
N VAL A 419 30.94 15.38 9.89
CA VAL A 419 30.78 14.04 9.30
C VAL A 419 32.04 13.65 8.53
N GLY A 420 32.57 14.54 7.69
CA GLY A 420 33.78 14.31 6.90
C GLY A 420 35.02 14.07 7.77
N VAL A 421 35.25 14.90 8.80
CA VAL A 421 36.34 14.73 9.76
C VAL A 421 36.20 13.40 10.50
N THR A 422 34.99 13.04 10.94
CA THR A 422 34.73 11.77 11.63
C THR A 422 35.05 10.58 10.73
N VAL A 423 34.61 10.63 9.46
CA VAL A 423 34.91 9.61 8.45
C VAL A 423 36.41 9.50 8.19
N VAL A 424 37.12 10.62 8.03
CA VAL A 424 38.58 10.63 7.82
C VAL A 424 39.34 10.07 9.02
N LEU A 425 38.96 10.46 10.25
CA LEU A 425 39.56 9.93 11.47
C LEU A 425 39.32 8.42 11.60
N MET A 426 38.11 7.96 11.30
CA MET A 426 37.76 6.54 11.32
C MET A 426 38.57 5.74 10.30
N LEU A 427 38.69 6.24 9.07
CA LEU A 427 39.50 5.60 8.02
C LEU A 427 40.99 5.59 8.35
N ARG A 428 41.49 6.60 9.07
CA ARG A 428 42.89 6.63 9.56
C ARG A 428 43.14 5.62 10.67
N GLN A 429 42.20 5.46 11.60
CA GLN A 429 42.33 4.53 12.73
C GLN A 429 42.07 3.07 12.33
N ALA A 430 41.14 2.85 11.40
CA ALA A 430 40.74 1.52 10.94
C ALA A 430 40.63 1.49 9.40
N PRO A 431 41.76 1.48 8.66
CA PRO A 431 41.75 1.54 7.19
C PRO A 431 41.03 0.36 6.52
N ASN A 432 40.91 -0.77 7.23
CA ASN A 432 40.22 -1.96 6.73
C ASN A 432 38.70 -1.90 6.90
N TRP A 433 38.14 -0.84 7.48
CA TRP A 433 36.72 -0.73 7.83
C TRP A 433 35.99 0.40 7.07
N PRO A 434 36.13 0.54 5.74
CA PRO A 434 35.49 1.62 4.99
C PRO A 434 33.97 1.54 5.03
N LEU A 435 33.39 0.35 5.20
CA LEU A 435 31.94 0.16 5.29
C LEU A 435 31.33 0.84 6.53
N ALA A 436 32.12 1.03 7.59
CA ALA A 436 31.62 1.65 8.81
C ALA A 436 31.41 3.17 8.67
N THR A 437 31.86 3.78 7.56
CA THR A 437 31.59 5.19 7.22
C THR A 437 30.16 5.42 6.75
N VAL A 438 29.50 4.38 6.20
CA VAL A 438 28.13 4.42 5.68
C VAL A 438 27.10 4.84 6.73
N PRO A 439 27.01 4.21 7.93
CA PRO A 439 26.05 4.64 8.95
C PRO A 439 26.27 6.06 9.43
N ILE A 440 27.53 6.54 9.46
CA ILE A 440 27.88 7.91 9.85
C ILE A 440 27.37 8.91 8.80
N ALA A 441 27.60 8.62 7.52
CA ALA A 441 27.11 9.45 6.43
C ALA A 441 25.58 9.48 6.38
N LEU A 442 24.91 8.33 6.57
CA LEU A 442 23.45 8.24 6.66
C LEU A 442 22.90 9.03 7.84
N ALA A 443 23.51 8.93 9.02
CA ALA A 443 23.10 9.72 10.18
C ALA A 443 23.24 11.23 9.89
N GLY A 444 24.36 11.64 9.29
CA GLY A 444 24.58 13.03 8.83
C GLY A 444 23.51 13.50 7.84
N ALA A 445 23.14 12.65 6.88
CA ALA A 445 22.08 12.96 5.92
C ALA A 445 20.71 13.13 6.60
N LEU A 446 20.32 12.23 7.51
CA LEU A 446 19.05 12.34 8.23
C LEU A 446 18.99 13.63 9.08
N VAL A 447 20.09 13.99 9.73
CA VAL A 447 20.23 15.27 10.45
C VAL A 447 20.09 16.44 9.48
N TYR A 448 20.76 16.39 8.33
CA TYR A 448 20.69 17.44 7.30
C TYR A 448 19.26 17.65 6.80
N PHE A 449 18.54 16.60 6.43
CA PHE A 449 17.14 16.71 5.97
C PHE A 449 16.21 17.25 7.07
N ARG A 450 16.46 16.91 8.34
CA ARG A 450 15.72 17.47 9.47
C ARG A 450 15.98 18.98 9.62
N VAL A 451 17.24 19.42 9.54
CA VAL A 451 17.60 20.84 9.57
C VAL A 451 16.98 21.58 8.37
N LEU A 452 17.03 20.98 7.18
CA LEU A 452 16.45 21.54 5.96
C LEU A 452 14.93 21.74 6.07
N GLY A 453 14.18 20.74 6.54
CA GLY A 453 12.73 20.89 6.68
C GLY A 453 12.35 21.94 7.73
N ARG A 454 13.12 22.09 8.80
CA ARG A 454 12.92 23.20 9.75
C ARG A 454 13.30 24.56 9.19
N PHE A 455 14.32 24.61 8.34
CA PHE A 455 14.62 25.81 7.59
C PHE A 455 13.48 26.17 6.63
N ALA A 456 12.83 25.19 6.01
CA ALA A 456 11.62 25.40 5.21
C ALA A 456 10.45 25.96 6.05
N TRP A 457 10.24 25.43 7.25
CA TRP A 457 9.26 26.00 8.19
C TRP A 457 9.56 27.47 8.49
N TRP A 458 10.82 27.78 8.79
CA TRP A 458 11.25 29.14 9.06
C TRP A 458 11.03 30.05 7.86
N LEU A 459 11.44 29.62 6.65
CA LEU A 459 11.19 30.39 5.43
C LEU A 459 9.71 30.67 5.21
N ALA A 460 8.84 29.68 5.42
CA ALA A 460 7.40 29.80 5.23
C ALA A 460 6.77 30.84 6.17
N GLU A 461 7.11 30.83 7.47
CA GLU A 461 6.63 31.86 8.42
C GLU A 461 7.22 33.24 8.12
N SER A 462 8.43 33.24 7.58
CA SER A 462 9.15 34.48 7.36
C SER A 462 8.58 35.20 6.13
N LEU A 463 8.32 34.53 5.01
CA LEU A 463 7.87 35.14 3.77
C LEU A 463 6.42 35.63 3.90
N PRO A 464 6.13 36.92 3.64
CA PRO A 464 4.76 37.41 3.61
C PRO A 464 3.94 36.61 2.58
N GLU A 465 2.68 36.38 2.88
CA GLU A 465 1.72 35.96 1.86
C GLU A 465 1.67 37.11 0.84
N GLU A 466 2.15 36.86 -0.37
CA GLU A 466 1.97 37.79 -1.48
C GLU A 466 0.48 37.67 -1.86
N ASP A 467 -0.32 38.64 -1.43
CA ASP A 467 -1.74 38.81 -1.77
C ASP A 467 -1.98 38.93 -3.28
#